data_AF-A0A1A9BUL3-F1
#
_entry.id   AF-A0A1A9BUL3-F1
#
_cell.length_a   1.000
_cell.length_b   1.000
_cell.length_c   1.000
_cell.angle_alpha   90.00
_cell.angle_beta   90.00
_cell.angle_gamma   90.00
#
_symmetry.space_group_name_H-M   'P 1'
#
loop_
_entity.id
_entity.type
_entity.pdbx_description
1 polymer ?
#
loop_
_entity_poly.entity_id
_entity_poly.type
_entity_poly.pdbx_seq_one_letter_code
_entity_poly.pdbx_strand_id
1 'polypeptide(L)'
;MAGDRRPAPQPLDNNDALALISSNALTLGQAALALHELRGLLGATEVVAALSLLAVDGSHEPFAAPVHQARPHRGTAEVARRMRELTGAADRPTPPLGRIQDPYGFRCLPQIHGPAHDAADALEALLAVELNAAAENPLISADDLAAYHHGGFYQAGLALALDHFRLALTQVARLSTSRLHTLNEPAYTRLRPFLADHEPAASGVMILEYSAAAALGDLRAFSAPASLGHAVLSRGVEEQASFASLAARQTLRACGAYRLVVGCELVAAVRALRQRELRPEPGLPVGRALELAEAVLDEDQADRPLTDDVTAAARLLDRFTEIWRGNGA
;
A
#
# COMPACT_ATOMS: atom_id res chain seq x y z
N MET A 1 16.83 39.73 19.62
CA MET A 1 16.32 38.96 20.75
C MET A 1 14.93 38.45 20.40
N ALA A 2 14.86 37.25 19.80
CA ALA A 2 13.57 36.61 19.54
C ALA A 2 13.08 36.04 20.89
N GLY A 3 12.07 36.69 21.48
CA GLY A 3 11.46 36.23 22.72
C GLY A 3 10.98 34.79 22.59
N ASP A 4 11.18 34.02 23.66
CA ASP A 4 10.77 32.62 23.77
C ASP A 4 9.28 32.49 23.41
N ARG A 5 8.98 31.98 22.21
CA ARG A 5 7.61 31.83 21.66
C ARG A 5 6.89 30.60 22.22
N ARG A 6 7.33 30.07 23.37
CA ARG A 6 6.67 28.92 23.99
C ARG A 6 5.32 29.36 24.56
N PRO A 7 4.23 28.63 24.30
CA PRO A 7 2.98 28.84 25.01
C PRO A 7 3.21 28.74 26.51
N ALA A 8 2.54 29.59 27.29
CA ALA A 8 2.56 29.49 28.74
C ALA A 8 1.87 28.17 29.18
N PRO A 9 2.41 27.46 30.20
CA PRO A 9 1.77 26.26 30.74
C PRO A 9 0.34 26.54 31.18
N GLN A 10 -0.58 25.63 30.87
CA GLN A 10 -1.97 25.71 31.33
C GLN A 10 -2.14 24.83 32.57
N PRO A 11 -2.68 25.36 33.69
CA PRO A 11 -3.04 24.53 34.83
C PRO A 11 -4.21 23.63 34.43
N LEU A 12 -4.17 22.36 34.81
CA LEU A 12 -5.26 21.41 34.66
C LEU A 12 -5.83 21.12 36.05
N ASP A 13 -7.15 21.09 36.17
CA ASP A 13 -7.83 20.64 37.38
C ASP A 13 -8.50 19.27 37.20
N ASN A 14 -9.26 18.84 38.22
CA ASN A 14 -9.92 17.53 38.22
C ASN A 14 -10.98 17.38 37.13
N ASN A 15 -11.53 18.47 36.59
CA ASN A 15 -12.51 18.47 35.52
C ASN A 15 -11.86 18.39 34.13
N ASP A 16 -10.60 18.83 34.01
CA ASP A 16 -9.88 18.86 32.73
C ASP A 16 -9.15 17.54 32.44
N ALA A 17 -8.67 16.87 33.50
CA ALA A 17 -7.75 15.74 33.36
C ALA A 17 -8.35 14.58 32.55
N LEU A 18 -9.62 14.21 32.81
CA LEU A 18 -10.26 13.08 32.13
C LEU A 18 -10.46 13.38 30.64
N ALA A 19 -10.97 14.57 30.30
CA ALA A 19 -11.17 14.98 28.91
C ALA A 19 -9.86 15.02 28.12
N LEU A 20 -8.73 15.29 28.78
CA LEU A 20 -7.42 15.29 28.14
C LEU A 20 -6.86 13.88 27.89
N ILE A 21 -7.02 12.95 28.84
CA ILE A 21 -6.37 11.63 28.77
C ILE A 21 -7.27 10.52 28.20
N SER A 22 -8.60 10.67 28.28
CA SER A 22 -9.57 9.66 27.85
C SER A 22 -9.75 9.59 26.32
N SER A 23 -8.79 10.12 25.57
CA SER A 23 -8.92 10.32 24.14
C SER A 23 -8.33 9.21 23.28
N ASN A 24 -9.05 8.88 22.21
CA ASN A 24 -8.58 8.00 21.14
C ASN A 24 -7.68 8.73 20.10
N ALA A 25 -7.37 10.03 20.31
CA ALA A 25 -6.67 10.86 19.34
C ALA A 25 -5.36 10.25 18.80
N LEU A 26 -4.54 9.64 19.64
CA LEU A 26 -3.29 9.00 19.19
C LEU A 26 -3.57 7.80 18.27
N THR A 27 -4.51 6.94 18.64
CA THR A 27 -4.93 5.77 17.84
C THR A 27 -5.48 6.22 16.49
N LEU A 28 -6.37 7.21 16.48
CA LEU A 28 -6.98 7.76 15.26
C LEU A 28 -5.94 8.45 14.37
N GLY A 29 -5.04 9.23 14.95
CA GLY A 29 -3.95 9.88 14.22
C GLY A 29 -3.01 8.88 13.54
N GLN A 30 -2.62 7.81 14.25
CA GLN A 30 -1.80 6.74 13.68
C GLN A 30 -2.54 6.00 12.56
N ALA A 31 -3.83 5.70 12.75
CA ALA A 31 -4.64 5.03 11.74
C ALA A 31 -4.83 5.89 10.48
N ALA A 32 -5.08 7.20 10.63
CA ALA A 32 -5.22 8.13 9.52
C ALA A 32 -3.93 8.30 8.72
N LEU A 33 -2.79 8.46 9.40
CA LEU A 33 -1.47 8.54 8.75
C LEU A 33 -1.16 7.26 7.98
N ALA A 34 -1.39 6.09 8.60
CA ALA A 34 -1.14 4.81 7.97
C ALA A 34 -2.06 4.59 6.76
N LEU A 35 -3.35 4.90 6.85
CA LEU A 35 -4.28 4.84 5.73
C LEU A 35 -3.84 5.75 4.58
N HIS A 36 -3.48 7.00 4.88
CA HIS A 36 -3.03 7.96 3.87
C HIS A 36 -1.83 7.44 3.09
N GLU A 37 -0.78 6.99 3.80
CA GLU A 37 0.43 6.48 3.17
C GLU A 37 0.15 5.19 2.38
N LEU A 38 -0.52 4.20 2.99
CA LEU A 38 -0.75 2.90 2.35
C LEU A 38 -1.71 2.98 1.17
N ARG A 39 -2.70 3.89 1.19
CA ARG A 39 -3.56 4.11 0.02
C ARG A 39 -2.76 4.71 -1.14
N GLY A 40 -1.88 5.66 -0.86
CA GLY A 40 -0.94 6.18 -1.86
C GLY A 40 -0.09 5.04 -2.45
N LEU A 41 0.50 4.23 -1.58
CA LEU A 41 1.34 3.11 -2.01
C LEU A 41 0.55 2.04 -2.78
N LEU A 42 -0.71 1.75 -2.46
CA LEU A 42 -1.56 0.85 -3.26
C LEU A 42 -1.70 1.34 -4.71
N GLY A 43 -1.94 2.65 -4.89
CA GLY A 43 -1.99 3.27 -6.22
C GLY A 43 -0.65 3.21 -6.95
N ALA A 44 0.46 3.44 -6.23
CA ALA A 44 1.81 3.32 -6.79
C ALA A 44 2.15 1.88 -7.21
N THR A 45 1.70 0.87 -6.45
CA THR A 45 1.94 -0.55 -6.77
C THR A 45 1.28 -0.96 -8.09
N GLU A 46 0.15 -0.36 -8.49
CA GLU A 46 -0.45 -0.60 -9.80
C GLU A 46 0.40 -0.06 -10.95
N VAL A 47 1.04 1.11 -10.74
CA VAL A 47 2.00 1.68 -11.70
C VAL A 47 3.21 0.77 -11.85
N VAL A 48 3.79 0.32 -10.72
CA VAL A 48 4.91 -0.63 -10.73
C VAL A 48 4.52 -1.93 -11.41
N ALA A 49 3.32 -2.45 -11.12
CA ALA A 49 2.83 -3.67 -11.76
C ALA A 49 2.61 -3.51 -13.26
N ALA A 50 2.22 -2.32 -13.74
CA ALA A 50 2.14 -2.02 -15.18
C ALA A 50 3.53 -2.02 -15.84
N LEU A 51 4.55 -1.46 -15.19
CA LEU A 51 5.94 -1.56 -15.65
C LEU A 51 6.39 -3.02 -15.72
N SER A 52 6.14 -3.80 -14.67
CA SER A 52 6.44 -5.24 -14.61
C SER A 52 5.70 -6.01 -15.71
N LEU A 53 4.44 -5.67 -15.98
CA LEU A 53 3.64 -6.30 -17.04
C LEU A 53 4.28 -6.07 -18.41
N LEU A 54 4.68 -4.83 -18.71
CA LEU A 54 5.38 -4.52 -19.96
C LEU A 54 6.73 -5.23 -20.05
N ALA A 55 7.48 -5.29 -18.95
CA ALA A 55 8.79 -5.92 -18.88
C ALA A 55 8.74 -7.42 -19.23
N VAL A 56 7.65 -8.12 -18.93
CA VAL A 56 7.45 -9.55 -19.24
C VAL A 56 6.60 -9.82 -20.49
N ASP A 57 6.30 -8.78 -21.29
CA ASP A 57 5.41 -8.89 -22.45
C ASP A 57 4.04 -9.48 -22.05
N GLY A 58 3.48 -8.94 -20.97
CA GLY A 58 2.25 -9.37 -20.29
C GLY A 58 0.99 -9.29 -21.15
N SER A 59 0.06 -10.23 -20.95
CA SER A 59 -1.26 -10.16 -21.55
C SER A 59 -2.10 -9.08 -20.89
N HIS A 60 -2.77 -8.28 -21.71
CA HIS A 60 -3.72 -7.26 -21.24
C HIS A 60 -5.15 -7.81 -21.08
N GLU A 61 -5.41 -9.03 -21.58
CA GLU A 61 -6.72 -9.69 -21.52
C GLU A 61 -7.30 -9.85 -20.10
N PRO A 62 -6.49 -10.12 -19.04
CA PRO A 62 -6.99 -10.15 -17.67
C PRO A 62 -7.64 -8.84 -17.19
N PHE A 63 -7.41 -7.73 -17.89
CA PHE A 63 -7.97 -6.41 -17.58
C PHE A 63 -9.13 -6.03 -18.51
N ALA A 64 -9.58 -6.92 -19.41
CA ALA A 64 -10.61 -6.62 -20.40
C ALA A 64 -11.96 -6.23 -19.75
N ALA A 65 -12.62 -5.21 -20.29
CA ALA A 65 -13.88 -4.70 -19.74
C ALA A 65 -14.99 -5.78 -19.61
N PRO A 66 -15.21 -6.68 -20.60
CA PRO A 66 -16.23 -7.73 -20.47
C PRO A 66 -15.99 -8.69 -19.29
N VAL A 67 -14.74 -8.97 -18.93
CA VAL A 67 -14.39 -9.85 -17.80
C VAL A 67 -14.88 -9.24 -16.49
N HIS A 68 -14.68 -7.94 -16.32
CA HIS A 68 -15.06 -7.23 -15.09
C HIS A 68 -16.53 -6.81 -15.06
N GLN A 69 -17.18 -6.66 -16.23
CA GLN A 69 -18.63 -6.51 -16.34
C GLN A 69 -19.37 -7.79 -15.95
N ALA A 70 -18.82 -8.96 -16.29
CA ALA A 70 -19.42 -10.26 -15.94
C ALA A 70 -19.39 -10.56 -14.43
N ARG A 71 -18.49 -9.92 -13.68
CA ARG A 71 -18.40 -10.04 -12.21
C ARG A 71 -18.07 -8.67 -11.57
N PRO A 72 -19.08 -7.80 -11.37
CA PRO A 72 -18.89 -6.38 -11.12
C PRO A 72 -18.60 -6.05 -9.65
N HIS A 73 -17.51 -6.62 -9.10
CA HIS A 73 -16.97 -6.11 -7.84
C HIS A 73 -16.29 -4.76 -8.09
N ARG A 74 -16.71 -3.72 -7.34
CA ARG A 74 -16.28 -2.33 -7.54
C ARG A 74 -14.76 -2.18 -7.60
N GLY A 75 -14.05 -2.58 -6.53
CA GLY A 75 -12.58 -2.46 -6.48
C GLY A 75 -11.90 -3.20 -7.63
N THR A 76 -12.32 -4.44 -7.92
CA THR A 76 -11.76 -5.24 -9.01
C THR A 76 -11.95 -4.57 -10.38
N ALA A 77 -13.14 -4.06 -10.67
CA ALA A 77 -13.43 -3.40 -11.94
C ALA A 77 -12.63 -2.10 -12.11
N GLU A 78 -12.48 -1.34 -11.02
CA GLU A 78 -11.73 -0.09 -10.99
C GLU A 78 -10.24 -0.32 -11.23
N VAL A 79 -9.63 -1.31 -10.57
CA VAL A 79 -8.22 -1.68 -10.80
C VAL A 79 -8.00 -2.12 -12.25
N ALA A 80 -8.91 -2.90 -12.82
CA ALA A 80 -8.79 -3.29 -14.21
C ALA A 80 -8.87 -2.10 -15.17
N ARG A 81 -9.79 -1.16 -14.92
CA ARG A 81 -9.88 0.09 -15.69
C ARG A 81 -8.57 0.88 -15.60
N ARG A 82 -8.04 1.06 -14.40
CA ARG A 82 -6.75 1.73 -14.15
C ARG A 82 -5.59 1.06 -14.88
N MET A 83 -5.51 -0.27 -14.85
CA MET A 83 -4.47 -1.00 -15.58
C MET A 83 -4.57 -0.78 -17.08
N ARG A 84 -5.78 -0.74 -17.66
CA ARG A 84 -5.97 -0.38 -19.08
C ARG A 84 -5.52 1.04 -19.39
N GLU A 85 -5.83 2.00 -18.52
CA GLU A 85 -5.42 3.40 -18.67
C GLU A 85 -3.91 3.57 -18.55
N LEU A 86 -3.28 2.87 -17.61
CA LEU A 86 -1.83 2.87 -17.43
C LEU A 86 -1.11 2.42 -18.69
N THR A 87 -1.57 1.31 -19.28
CA THR A 87 -0.90 0.64 -20.40
C THR A 87 -1.43 1.03 -21.78
N GLY A 88 -2.46 1.88 -21.86
CA GLY A 88 -3.13 2.22 -23.12
C GLY A 88 -3.90 1.05 -23.74
N ALA A 89 -4.24 0.01 -22.96
CA ALA A 89 -4.93 -1.16 -23.48
C ALA A 89 -6.38 -0.83 -23.87
N ALA A 90 -6.83 -1.37 -25.00
CA ALA A 90 -8.24 -1.32 -25.39
C ALA A 90 -9.12 -2.10 -24.40
N ASP A 91 -10.43 -1.80 -24.37
CA ASP A 91 -11.40 -2.52 -23.53
C ASP A 91 -11.51 -4.02 -23.86
N ARG A 92 -11.17 -4.40 -25.09
CA ARG A 92 -11.10 -5.79 -25.57
C ARG A 92 -9.74 -6.02 -26.23
N PRO A 93 -8.66 -6.15 -25.45
CA PRO A 93 -7.34 -6.39 -25.99
C PRO A 93 -7.23 -7.82 -26.54
N THR A 94 -6.31 -8.03 -27.46
CA THR A 94 -5.96 -9.37 -27.96
C THR A 94 -4.77 -9.93 -27.17
N PRO A 95 -4.75 -11.23 -26.83
CA PRO A 95 -3.63 -11.82 -26.13
C PRO A 95 -2.36 -11.83 -27.00
N PRO A 96 -1.16 -11.74 -26.40
CA PRO A 96 0.10 -11.90 -27.12
C PRO A 96 0.23 -13.31 -27.71
N LEU A 97 0.91 -13.42 -28.86
CA LEU A 97 1.15 -14.72 -29.51
C LEU A 97 2.06 -15.59 -28.63
N GLY A 98 1.70 -16.86 -28.43
CA GLY A 98 2.56 -17.87 -27.80
C GLY A 98 2.45 -18.01 -26.28
N ARG A 99 1.67 -17.17 -25.58
CA ARG A 99 1.39 -17.35 -24.13
C ARG A 99 -0.10 -17.17 -23.83
N ILE A 100 -0.81 -18.29 -23.62
CA ILE A 100 -2.26 -18.30 -23.39
C ILE A 100 -2.62 -17.66 -22.04
N GLN A 101 -1.81 -17.86 -21.00
CA GLN A 101 -2.07 -17.30 -19.67
C GLN A 101 -0.78 -16.85 -18.98
N ASP A 102 -0.86 -15.68 -18.34
CA ASP A 102 0.18 -15.20 -17.44
C ASP A 102 0.06 -15.83 -16.05
N PRO A 103 1.17 -15.83 -15.27
CA PRO A 103 1.15 -16.14 -13.85
C PRO A 103 0.16 -15.27 -13.08
N TYR A 104 -0.28 -15.76 -11.91
CA TYR A 104 -1.23 -15.05 -11.05
C TYR A 104 -0.75 -13.67 -10.61
N GLY A 105 0.58 -13.46 -10.53
CA GLY A 105 1.22 -12.16 -10.29
C GLY A 105 0.64 -11.01 -11.14
N PHE A 106 0.25 -11.31 -12.37
CA PHE A 106 -0.35 -10.38 -13.33
C PHE A 106 -1.84 -10.64 -13.51
N ARG A 107 -2.23 -11.89 -13.73
CA ARG A 107 -3.60 -12.25 -14.10
C ARG A 107 -4.63 -12.05 -12.99
N CYS A 108 -4.22 -12.22 -11.73
CA CYS A 108 -5.10 -12.06 -10.57
C CYS A 108 -4.98 -10.66 -9.93
N LEU A 109 -4.23 -9.74 -10.56
CA LEU A 109 -3.97 -8.41 -10.02
C LEU A 109 -5.26 -7.66 -9.67
N PRO A 110 -6.28 -7.55 -10.55
CA PRO A 110 -7.51 -6.84 -10.20
C PRO A 110 -8.23 -7.46 -9.01
N GLN A 111 -8.25 -8.79 -8.91
CA GLN A 111 -8.97 -9.52 -7.86
C GLN A 111 -8.27 -9.48 -6.50
N ILE A 112 -6.98 -9.09 -6.47
CA ILE A 112 -6.20 -8.95 -5.23
C ILE A 112 -6.09 -7.49 -4.80
N HIS A 113 -5.83 -6.58 -5.74
CA HIS A 113 -5.77 -5.15 -5.45
C HIS A 113 -7.15 -4.54 -5.18
N GLY A 114 -8.20 -5.02 -5.86
CA GLY A 114 -9.57 -4.52 -5.69
C GLY A 114 -10.06 -4.57 -4.25
N PRO A 115 -10.03 -5.74 -3.57
CA PRO A 115 -10.37 -5.84 -2.16
C PRO A 115 -9.52 -4.97 -1.23
N ALA A 116 -8.26 -4.68 -1.57
CA ALA A 116 -7.42 -3.79 -0.77
C ALA A 116 -7.87 -2.33 -0.87
N HIS A 117 -8.30 -1.87 -2.05
CA HIS A 117 -8.95 -0.55 -2.20
C HIS A 117 -10.30 -0.50 -1.49
N ASP A 118 -11.13 -1.55 -1.63
CA ASP A 118 -12.41 -1.62 -0.91
C ASP A 118 -12.21 -1.57 0.62
N ALA A 119 -11.18 -2.24 1.15
CA ALA A 119 -10.83 -2.19 2.56
C ALA A 119 -10.31 -0.81 3.01
N ALA A 120 -9.52 -0.12 2.17
CA ALA A 120 -9.08 1.24 2.44
C ALA A 120 -10.26 2.22 2.51
N ASP A 121 -11.22 2.10 1.59
CA ASP A 121 -12.43 2.94 1.54
C ASP A 121 -13.32 2.71 2.76
N ALA A 122 -13.47 1.46 3.20
CA ALA A 122 -14.19 1.15 4.43
C ALA A 122 -13.50 1.75 5.68
N LEU A 123 -12.16 1.68 5.75
CA LEU A 123 -11.40 2.27 6.85
C LEU A 123 -11.49 3.80 6.85
N GLU A 124 -11.46 4.43 5.69
CA GLU A 124 -11.62 5.88 5.55
C GLU A 124 -13.00 6.35 6.03
N ALA A 125 -14.06 5.67 5.60
CA ALA A 125 -15.43 5.99 6.00
C ALA A 125 -15.60 5.87 7.52
N LEU A 126 -14.99 4.85 8.13
CA LEU A 126 -15.00 4.67 9.58
C LEU A 126 -14.21 5.78 10.29
N LEU A 127 -12.98 6.08 9.84
CA LEU A 127 -12.17 7.14 10.43
C LEU A 127 -12.83 8.51 10.31
N ALA A 128 -13.55 8.79 9.22
CA ALA A 128 -14.29 10.03 9.05
C ALA A 128 -15.37 10.21 10.14
N VAL A 129 -16.00 9.14 10.59
CA VAL A 129 -16.94 9.20 11.73
C VAL A 129 -16.17 9.43 13.03
N GLU A 130 -15.16 8.59 13.32
CA GLU A 130 -14.44 8.61 14.60
C GLU A 130 -13.71 9.94 14.85
N LEU A 131 -13.10 10.53 13.81
CA LEU A 131 -12.42 11.82 13.91
C LEU A 131 -13.37 12.99 14.20
N ASN A 132 -14.67 12.83 13.93
CA ASN A 132 -15.69 13.87 14.09
C ASN A 132 -16.72 13.51 15.19
N ALA A 133 -16.45 12.49 16.00
CA ALA A 133 -17.35 12.02 17.04
C ALA A 133 -16.95 12.51 18.45
N ALA A 134 -17.94 12.75 19.30
CA ALA A 134 -17.74 12.94 20.74
C ALA A 134 -17.74 11.57 21.45
N ALA A 135 -16.62 10.84 21.34
CA ALA A 135 -16.48 9.48 21.86
C ALA A 135 -16.18 9.42 23.38
N GLU A 136 -15.81 10.55 23.98
CA GLU A 136 -15.45 10.68 25.40
C GLU A 136 -16.62 10.32 26.32
N ASN A 137 -16.33 9.73 27.48
CA ASN A 137 -17.35 9.39 28.47
C ASN A 137 -17.11 10.14 29.80
N PRO A 138 -18.13 10.79 30.37
CA PRO A 138 -19.49 10.94 29.84
C PRO A 138 -19.59 11.97 28.72
N LEU A 139 -20.59 11.81 27.84
CA LEU A 139 -21.00 12.87 26.92
C LEU A 139 -21.76 13.94 27.71
N ILE A 140 -21.27 15.18 27.64
CA ILE A 140 -22.00 16.35 28.12
C ILE A 140 -22.80 16.92 26.95
N SER A 141 -24.11 16.72 26.98
CA SER A 141 -25.01 17.16 25.92
C SER A 141 -25.25 18.67 26.00
N ALA A 142 -25.00 19.38 24.91
CA ALA A 142 -25.21 20.83 24.85
C ALA A 142 -26.70 21.21 24.83
N ASP A 143 -27.59 20.30 24.44
CA ASP A 143 -29.02 20.55 24.27
C ASP A 143 -29.76 20.64 25.61
N ASP A 144 -29.38 19.79 26.57
CA ASP A 144 -30.05 19.63 27.86
C ASP A 144 -29.09 19.74 29.07
N LEU A 145 -27.79 19.96 28.84
CA LEU A 145 -26.73 19.99 29.85
C LEU A 145 -26.63 18.72 30.71
N ALA A 146 -27.21 17.61 30.22
CA ALA A 146 -27.15 16.34 30.91
C ALA A 146 -25.84 15.59 30.62
N ALA A 147 -25.39 14.82 31.61
CA ALA A 147 -24.28 13.89 31.47
C ALA A 147 -24.82 12.50 31.13
N TYR A 148 -24.46 12.00 29.95
CA TYR A 148 -24.82 10.66 29.49
C TYR A 148 -23.59 9.74 29.61
N HIS A 149 -23.73 8.64 30.36
CA HIS A 149 -22.70 7.61 30.46
C HIS A 149 -22.86 6.58 29.35
N HIS A 150 -21.80 6.30 28.59
CA HIS A 150 -21.83 5.38 27.45
C HIS A 150 -20.44 4.77 27.15
N GLY A 151 -20.39 3.81 26.23
CA GLY A 151 -19.17 3.12 25.79
C GLY A 151 -18.58 3.63 24.47
N GLY A 152 -18.77 4.92 24.13
CA GLY A 152 -18.38 5.48 22.83
C GLY A 152 -16.87 5.44 22.57
N PHE A 153 -16.08 5.43 23.65
CA PHE A 153 -14.63 5.28 23.59
C PHE A 153 -14.17 3.89 23.12
N TYR A 154 -15.06 2.89 23.05
CA TYR A 154 -14.71 1.51 22.73
C TYR A 154 -14.57 1.26 21.21
N GLN A 155 -13.34 1.24 20.73
CA GLN A 155 -12.99 1.24 19.30
C GLN A 155 -12.97 -0.15 18.62
N ALA A 156 -14.03 -0.97 18.77
CA ALA A 156 -14.08 -2.29 18.13
C ALA A 156 -14.12 -2.22 16.59
N GLY A 157 -14.95 -1.32 16.06
CA GLY A 157 -15.07 -1.13 14.61
C GLY A 157 -13.73 -0.78 13.96
N LEU A 158 -13.01 0.17 14.57
CA LEU A 158 -11.69 0.58 14.10
C LEU A 158 -10.67 -0.58 14.12
N ALA A 159 -10.63 -1.38 15.19
CA ALA A 159 -9.72 -2.51 15.28
C ALA A 159 -9.96 -3.52 14.14
N LEU A 160 -11.22 -3.90 13.91
CA LEU A 160 -11.61 -4.83 12.85
C LEU A 160 -11.33 -4.27 11.44
N ALA A 161 -11.60 -2.99 11.21
CA ALA A 161 -11.33 -2.34 9.93
C ALA A 161 -9.83 -2.28 9.62
N LEU A 162 -9.01 -1.97 10.63
CA LEU A 162 -7.55 -1.97 10.50
C LEU A 162 -7.01 -3.39 10.24
N ASP A 163 -7.51 -4.40 10.96
CA ASP A 163 -7.14 -5.81 10.73
C ASP A 163 -7.50 -6.25 9.30
N HIS A 164 -8.71 -5.94 8.84
CA HIS A 164 -9.16 -6.22 7.47
C HIS A 164 -8.25 -5.57 6.42
N PHE A 165 -7.93 -4.29 6.60
CA PHE A 165 -7.06 -3.55 5.68
C PHE A 165 -5.65 -4.14 5.63
N ARG A 166 -5.03 -4.45 6.77
CA ARG A 166 -3.69 -5.07 6.81
C ARG A 166 -3.65 -6.43 6.12
N LEU A 167 -4.69 -7.25 6.33
CA LEU A 167 -4.80 -8.55 5.68
C LEU A 167 -4.90 -8.42 4.16
N ALA A 168 -5.71 -7.48 3.66
CA ALA A 168 -5.83 -7.22 2.23
C ALA A 168 -4.51 -6.67 1.63
N LEU A 169 -3.89 -5.69 2.29
CA LEU A 169 -2.61 -5.10 1.89
C LEU A 169 -1.50 -6.16 1.76
N THR A 170 -1.42 -7.09 2.72
CA THR A 170 -0.42 -8.16 2.70
C THR A 170 -0.55 -9.05 1.47
N GLN A 171 -1.77 -9.28 0.97
CA GLN A 171 -1.95 -10.04 -0.28
C GLN A 171 -1.41 -9.28 -1.49
N VAL A 172 -1.58 -7.96 -1.54
CA VAL A 172 -1.00 -7.11 -2.59
C VAL A 172 0.53 -7.16 -2.54
N ALA A 173 1.13 -7.07 -1.35
CA ALA A 173 2.58 -7.19 -1.19
C ALA A 173 3.11 -8.57 -1.64
N ARG A 174 2.41 -9.65 -1.29
CA ARG A 174 2.74 -11.01 -1.78
C ARG A 174 2.72 -11.07 -3.30
N LEU A 175 1.71 -10.44 -3.92
CA LEU A 175 1.60 -10.41 -5.36
C LEU A 175 2.75 -9.65 -6.02
N SER A 176 3.19 -8.54 -5.41
CA SER A 176 4.40 -7.81 -5.81
C SER A 176 5.65 -8.69 -5.78
N THR A 177 5.86 -9.47 -4.71
CA THR A 177 6.98 -10.44 -4.65
C THR A 177 6.88 -11.53 -5.71
N SER A 178 5.67 -11.95 -6.11
CA SER A 178 5.48 -12.91 -7.20
C SER A 178 5.86 -12.32 -8.56
N ARG A 179 5.59 -11.03 -8.79
CA ARG A 179 6.02 -10.32 -10.00
C ARG A 179 7.52 -10.08 -10.01
N LEU A 180 8.12 -9.70 -8.89
CA LEU A 180 9.57 -9.62 -8.72
C LEU A 180 10.25 -10.94 -9.09
N HIS A 181 9.74 -12.06 -8.58
CA HIS A 181 10.24 -13.38 -8.98
C HIS A 181 10.10 -13.63 -10.48
N THR A 182 8.95 -13.28 -11.07
CA THR A 182 8.73 -13.45 -12.52
C THR A 182 9.71 -12.62 -13.36
N LEU A 183 10.11 -11.44 -12.89
CA LEU A 183 11.11 -10.58 -13.56
C LEU A 183 12.52 -11.20 -13.55
N ASN A 184 12.83 -12.07 -12.59
CA ASN A 184 14.11 -12.76 -12.52
C ASN A 184 14.19 -14.00 -13.42
N GLU A 185 13.07 -14.42 -14.00
CA GLU A 185 12.95 -15.69 -14.72
C GLU A 185 13.05 -15.51 -16.24
N PRO A 186 14.09 -16.07 -16.91
CA PRO A 186 14.29 -15.95 -18.36
C PRO A 186 13.11 -16.46 -19.19
N ALA A 187 12.35 -17.42 -18.67
CA ALA A 187 11.16 -17.96 -19.33
C ALA A 187 10.08 -16.89 -19.58
N TYR A 188 10.07 -15.81 -18.79
CA TYR A 188 9.12 -14.71 -18.90
C TYR A 188 9.73 -13.45 -19.50
N THR A 189 10.99 -13.14 -19.17
CA THR A 189 11.64 -11.89 -19.64
C THR A 189 12.43 -12.07 -20.93
N ARG A 190 12.85 -13.30 -21.27
CA ARG A 190 13.84 -13.61 -22.32
C ARG A 190 15.20 -12.93 -22.09
N LEU A 191 15.49 -12.54 -20.85
CA LEU A 191 16.75 -11.96 -20.40
C LEU A 191 17.58 -12.99 -19.63
N ARG A 192 18.79 -12.62 -19.19
CA ARG A 192 19.59 -13.46 -18.29
C ARG A 192 18.86 -13.66 -16.95
N PRO A 193 19.10 -14.80 -16.25
CA PRO A 193 18.58 -14.99 -14.90
C PRO A 193 18.93 -13.82 -14.00
N PHE A 194 17.99 -13.43 -13.13
CA PHE A 194 18.16 -12.33 -12.19
C PHE A 194 18.52 -10.97 -12.82
N LEU A 195 18.24 -10.80 -14.12
CA LEU A 195 18.60 -9.59 -14.87
C LEU A 195 20.10 -9.26 -14.77
N ALA A 196 20.98 -10.26 -14.58
CA ALA A 196 22.42 -10.06 -14.50
C ALA A 196 22.98 -9.40 -15.77
N ASP A 197 24.13 -8.71 -15.65
CA ASP A 197 24.86 -8.08 -16.77
C ASP A 197 25.50 -9.16 -17.69
N HIS A 198 26.65 -8.96 -18.34
CA HIS A 198 27.31 -10.04 -19.11
C HIS A 198 28.50 -10.70 -18.40
N GLU A 199 28.88 -10.23 -17.22
CA GLU A 199 30.05 -10.73 -16.52
C GLU A 199 29.84 -12.18 -16.03
N PRO A 200 30.90 -13.01 -16.01
CA PRO A 200 30.85 -14.32 -15.37
C PRO A 200 30.59 -14.17 -13.87
N ALA A 201 29.59 -14.89 -13.36
CA ALA A 201 29.17 -14.93 -11.95
C ALA A 201 28.45 -13.67 -11.40
N ALA A 202 27.97 -12.77 -12.26
CA ALA A 202 27.10 -11.68 -11.83
C ALA A 202 25.75 -12.20 -11.27
N SER A 203 25.37 -11.67 -10.11
CA SER A 203 24.13 -11.98 -9.39
C SER A 203 22.95 -11.09 -9.81
N GLY A 204 23.22 -9.98 -10.50
CA GLY A 204 22.20 -9.04 -10.94
C GLY A 204 21.35 -8.54 -9.78
N VAL A 205 20.04 -8.71 -9.88
CA VAL A 205 19.08 -8.27 -8.84
C VAL A 205 18.61 -9.38 -7.92
N MET A 206 19.27 -10.55 -7.90
CA MET A 206 18.88 -11.69 -7.04
C MET A 206 18.67 -11.28 -5.57
N ILE A 207 19.51 -10.39 -5.04
CA ILE A 207 19.43 -9.94 -3.65
C ILE A 207 18.12 -9.20 -3.32
N LEU A 208 17.43 -8.65 -4.32
CA LEU A 208 16.14 -7.97 -4.10
C LEU A 208 15.06 -8.95 -3.61
N GLU A 209 15.11 -10.22 -4.01
CA GLU A 209 14.17 -11.24 -3.51
C GLU A 209 14.33 -11.46 -2.01
N TYR A 210 15.57 -11.39 -1.50
CA TYR A 210 15.87 -11.54 -0.08
C TYR A 210 15.33 -10.36 0.72
N SER A 211 15.60 -9.13 0.25
CA SER A 211 15.10 -7.90 0.87
C SER A 211 13.57 -7.85 0.87
N ALA A 212 12.93 -8.17 -0.25
CA ALA A 212 11.48 -8.20 -0.36
C ALA A 212 10.86 -9.30 0.50
N ALA A 213 11.47 -10.49 0.57
CA ALA A 213 11.00 -11.59 1.41
C ALA A 213 11.11 -11.27 2.92
N ALA A 214 12.19 -10.60 3.34
CA ALA A 214 12.35 -10.14 4.71
C ALA A 214 11.27 -9.11 5.09
N ALA A 215 11.06 -8.11 4.23
CA ALA A 215 10.00 -7.10 4.39
C ALA A 215 8.59 -7.73 4.41
N LEU A 216 8.36 -8.76 3.60
CA LEU A 216 7.12 -9.53 3.62
C LEU A 216 6.94 -10.32 4.94
N GLY A 217 8.04 -10.78 5.54
CA GLY A 217 8.06 -11.35 6.89
C GLY A 217 7.55 -10.37 7.94
N ASP A 218 8.00 -9.12 7.88
CA ASP A 218 7.54 -8.04 8.75
C ASP A 218 6.05 -7.73 8.53
N LEU A 219 5.60 -7.61 7.27
CA LEU A 219 4.19 -7.41 6.95
C LEU A 219 3.31 -8.53 7.51
N ARG A 220 3.77 -9.78 7.42
CA ARG A 220 3.07 -10.93 8.01
C ARG A 220 2.96 -10.80 9.52
N ALA A 221 4.03 -10.39 10.20
CA ALA A 221 4.02 -10.18 11.65
C ALA A 221 3.07 -9.05 12.06
N PHE A 222 3.04 -7.96 11.29
CA PHE A 222 2.14 -6.82 11.57
C PHE A 222 0.68 -7.11 11.21
N SER A 223 0.41 -8.13 10.39
CA SER A 223 -0.94 -8.51 9.98
C SER A 223 -1.61 -9.55 10.88
N ALA A 224 -0.96 -9.99 11.96
CA ALA A 224 -1.63 -10.74 13.00
C ALA A 224 -2.78 -9.88 13.59
N PRO A 225 -4.05 -10.35 13.52
CA PRO A 225 -5.19 -9.54 13.93
C PRO A 225 -5.07 -9.06 15.38
N ALA A 226 -5.07 -7.74 15.57
CA ALA A 226 -4.98 -7.15 16.91
C ALA A 226 -6.29 -7.35 17.68
N SER A 227 -7.43 -7.44 16.97
CA SER A 227 -8.75 -7.57 17.57
C SER A 227 -8.98 -8.90 18.29
N LEU A 228 -8.04 -9.86 18.18
CA LEU A 228 -8.03 -11.09 18.97
C LEU A 228 -7.52 -10.86 20.40
N GLY A 229 -6.94 -9.70 20.68
CA GLY A 229 -6.46 -9.34 22.00
C GLY A 229 -7.59 -9.29 23.04
N HIS A 230 -7.24 -9.61 24.27
CA HIS A 230 -8.14 -9.53 25.42
C HIS A 230 -7.37 -9.05 26.66
N ALA A 231 -8.05 -8.30 27.52
CA ALA A 231 -7.51 -7.84 28.79
C ALA A 231 -8.66 -7.67 29.80
N VAL A 232 -8.37 -7.97 31.06
CA VAL A 232 -9.27 -7.69 32.20
C VAL A 232 -8.53 -6.77 33.15
N LEU A 233 -9.03 -5.54 33.28
CA LEU A 233 -8.44 -4.46 34.06
C LEU A 233 -9.43 -3.95 35.10
N SER A 234 -8.98 -3.01 35.93
CA SER A 234 -9.82 -2.31 36.90
C SER A 234 -10.65 -3.25 37.79
N ARG A 235 -10.01 -4.35 38.24
CA ARG A 235 -10.63 -5.40 39.08
C ARG A 235 -11.87 -6.05 38.45
N GLY A 236 -11.92 -6.13 37.12
CA GLY A 236 -13.01 -6.76 36.37
C GLY A 236 -14.12 -5.81 35.92
N VAL A 237 -13.92 -4.49 36.08
CA VAL A 237 -14.83 -3.46 35.52
C VAL A 237 -14.50 -3.16 34.05
N GLU A 238 -13.26 -3.40 33.64
CA GLU A 238 -12.80 -3.27 32.27
C GLU A 238 -12.38 -4.66 31.75
N GLU A 239 -13.36 -5.55 31.60
CA GLU A 239 -13.17 -6.95 31.21
C GLU A 239 -13.01 -7.18 29.70
N GLN A 240 -13.05 -6.11 28.91
CA GLN A 240 -12.86 -6.18 27.46
C GLN A 240 -12.11 -4.95 26.93
N ALA A 241 -11.23 -5.16 25.95
CA ALA A 241 -10.51 -4.10 25.25
C ALA A 241 -10.48 -4.41 23.74
N SER A 242 -10.58 -3.39 22.89
CA SER A 242 -10.62 -3.59 21.42
C SER A 242 -9.25 -3.82 20.78
N PHE A 243 -8.17 -3.45 21.47
CA PHE A 243 -6.80 -3.44 20.95
C PHE A 243 -6.60 -2.58 19.68
N ALA A 244 -7.49 -1.60 19.43
CA ALA A 244 -7.39 -0.68 18.30
C ALA A 244 -6.03 0.08 18.27
N SER A 245 -5.46 0.43 19.42
CA SER A 245 -4.14 1.07 19.51
C SER A 245 -3.00 0.16 19.05
N LEU A 246 -3.08 -1.15 19.28
CA LEU A 246 -2.14 -2.12 18.70
C LEU A 246 -2.36 -2.22 17.20
N ALA A 247 -3.62 -2.30 16.76
CA ALA A 247 -3.97 -2.36 15.34
C ALA A 247 -3.40 -1.14 14.58
N ALA A 248 -3.59 0.07 15.09
CA ALA A 248 -3.11 1.31 14.47
C ALA A 248 -1.57 1.33 14.37
N ARG A 249 -0.87 0.95 15.45
CA ARG A 249 0.61 0.85 15.44
C ARG A 249 1.12 -0.21 14.46
N GLN A 250 0.46 -1.37 14.38
CA GLN A 250 0.81 -2.40 13.41
C GLN A 250 0.62 -1.91 11.97
N THR A 251 -0.49 -1.21 11.68
CA THR A 251 -0.75 -0.64 10.34
C THR A 251 0.28 0.42 9.99
N LEU A 252 0.63 1.31 10.92
CA LEU A 252 1.66 2.32 10.68
C LEU A 252 3.03 1.70 10.41
N ARG A 253 3.42 0.66 11.16
CA ARG A 253 4.68 -0.08 10.90
C ARG A 253 4.70 -0.80 9.56
N ALA A 254 3.54 -1.20 9.04
CA ALA A 254 3.44 -1.86 7.74
C ALA A 254 3.86 -0.95 6.57
N CYS A 255 3.77 0.38 6.72
CA CYS A 255 4.10 1.33 5.65
C CYS A 255 5.54 1.14 5.12
N GLY A 256 6.52 1.10 6.02
CA GLY A 256 7.93 0.95 5.63
C GLY A 256 8.23 -0.39 4.95
N ALA A 257 7.68 -1.48 5.49
CA ALA A 257 7.88 -2.82 4.93
C ALA A 257 7.17 -2.97 3.56
N TYR A 258 5.95 -2.44 3.41
CA TYR A 258 5.23 -2.44 2.14
C TYR A 258 5.98 -1.65 1.06
N ARG A 259 6.46 -0.44 1.41
CA ARG A 259 7.26 0.41 0.53
C ARG A 259 8.53 -0.29 0.04
N LEU A 260 9.20 -1.04 0.92
CA LEU A 260 10.40 -1.80 0.56
C LEU A 260 10.10 -2.92 -0.44
N VAL A 261 9.01 -3.68 -0.24
CA VAL A 261 8.58 -4.74 -1.19
C VAL A 261 8.36 -4.16 -2.59
N VAL A 262 7.60 -3.07 -2.68
CA VAL A 262 7.24 -2.46 -3.98
C VAL A 262 8.46 -1.78 -4.63
N GLY A 263 9.33 -1.17 -3.82
CA GLY A 263 10.60 -0.59 -4.29
C GLY A 263 11.51 -1.64 -4.93
N CYS A 264 11.63 -2.83 -4.35
CA CYS A 264 12.37 -3.95 -4.94
C CYS A 264 11.79 -4.38 -6.29
N GLU A 265 10.46 -4.49 -6.42
CA GLU A 265 9.81 -4.79 -7.70
C GLU A 265 10.13 -3.70 -8.75
N LEU A 266 10.05 -2.42 -8.37
CA LEU A 266 10.31 -1.30 -9.28
C LEU A 266 11.74 -1.31 -9.84
N VAL A 267 12.75 -1.55 -8.99
CA VAL A 267 14.16 -1.65 -9.44
C VAL A 267 14.31 -2.76 -10.49
N ALA A 268 13.74 -3.94 -10.24
CA ALA A 268 13.79 -5.04 -11.19
C ALA A 268 13.02 -4.74 -12.49
N ALA A 269 11.83 -4.14 -12.39
CA ALA A 269 11.00 -3.82 -13.55
C ALA A 269 11.69 -2.82 -14.49
N VAL A 270 12.27 -1.75 -13.94
CA VAL A 270 13.00 -0.73 -14.72
C VAL A 270 14.25 -1.33 -15.35
N ARG A 271 15.01 -2.14 -14.61
CA ARG A 271 16.18 -2.84 -15.16
C ARG A 271 15.80 -3.77 -16.31
N ALA A 272 14.72 -4.54 -16.18
CA ALA A 272 14.23 -5.42 -17.24
C ALA A 272 13.78 -4.64 -18.49
N LEU A 273 13.06 -3.53 -18.31
CA LEU A 273 12.65 -2.66 -19.43
C LEU A 273 13.85 -2.06 -20.16
N ARG A 274 14.87 -1.61 -19.44
CA ARG A 274 16.14 -1.11 -20.01
C ARG A 274 16.85 -2.18 -20.83
N GLN A 275 17.03 -3.39 -20.28
CA GLN A 275 17.69 -4.50 -21.00
C GLN A 275 16.92 -4.97 -22.23
N ARG A 276 15.60 -4.81 -22.25
CA ARG A 276 14.77 -5.09 -23.42
C ARG A 276 14.70 -3.94 -24.42
N GLU A 277 15.30 -2.79 -24.08
CA GLU A 277 15.17 -1.54 -24.84
C GLU A 277 13.70 -1.16 -25.11
N LEU A 278 12.81 -1.54 -24.20
CA LEU A 278 11.37 -1.35 -24.36
C LEU A 278 10.93 -0.03 -23.72
N ARG A 279 10.56 0.93 -24.56
CA ARG A 279 10.04 2.22 -24.11
C ARG A 279 8.53 2.31 -24.40
N PRO A 280 7.68 2.41 -23.37
CA PRO A 280 6.25 2.70 -23.57
C PRO A 280 6.09 4.09 -24.18
N GLU A 281 4.94 4.35 -24.80
CA GLU A 281 4.63 5.68 -25.31
C GLU A 281 4.71 6.74 -24.19
N PRO A 282 5.51 7.82 -24.33
CA PRO A 282 5.67 8.85 -23.31
C PRO A 282 4.35 9.51 -22.87
N GLY A 283 3.35 9.54 -23.76
CA GLY A 283 2.02 10.07 -23.45
C GLY A 283 1.21 9.20 -22.49
N LEU A 284 1.56 7.91 -22.34
CA LEU A 284 0.86 7.00 -21.43
C LEU A 284 1.34 7.21 -19.99
N PRO A 285 0.47 6.99 -18.99
CA PRO A 285 0.86 7.05 -17.58
C PRO A 285 2.04 6.14 -17.24
N VAL A 286 2.11 4.93 -17.81
CA VAL A 286 3.26 4.01 -17.61
C VAL A 286 4.56 4.50 -18.27
N GLY A 287 4.47 5.23 -19.39
CA GLY A 287 5.63 5.85 -20.04
C GLY A 287 6.25 6.92 -19.15
N ARG A 288 5.43 7.84 -18.65
CA ARG A 288 5.84 8.86 -17.66
C ARG A 288 6.43 8.25 -16.40
N ALA A 289 5.87 7.13 -15.92
CA ALA A 289 6.39 6.41 -14.77
C ALA A 289 7.82 5.89 -15.01
N LEU A 290 8.07 5.31 -16.19
CA LEU A 290 9.40 4.83 -16.57
C LEU A 290 10.39 6.00 -16.65
N GLU A 291 10.04 7.10 -17.29
CA GLU A 291 10.91 8.29 -17.38
C GLU A 291 11.29 8.83 -15.99
N LEU A 292 10.32 8.92 -15.08
CA LEU A 292 10.57 9.34 -13.69
C LEU A 292 11.49 8.36 -12.96
N ALA A 293 11.33 7.07 -13.19
CA ALA A 293 12.17 6.04 -12.57
C ALA A 293 13.60 6.06 -13.12
N GLU A 294 13.76 6.22 -14.43
CA GLU A 294 15.07 6.30 -15.06
C GLU A 294 15.85 7.56 -14.68
N ALA A 295 15.16 8.65 -14.39
CA ALA A 295 15.78 9.88 -13.91
C ALA A 295 16.37 9.78 -12.49
N VAL A 296 16.05 8.74 -11.72
CA VAL A 296 16.50 8.59 -10.33
C VAL A 296 17.21 7.27 -10.03
N LEU A 297 16.95 6.21 -10.80
CA LEU A 297 17.60 4.92 -10.65
C LEU A 297 18.86 4.87 -11.51
N ASP A 298 19.97 4.45 -10.90
CA ASP A 298 21.26 4.36 -11.57
C ASP A 298 21.18 3.42 -12.78
N GLU A 299 21.81 3.85 -13.87
CA GLU A 299 21.85 3.12 -15.14
C GLU A 299 22.88 1.99 -15.11
N ASP A 300 23.87 2.04 -14.20
CA ASP A 300 24.87 1.00 -14.06
C ASP A 300 24.24 -0.31 -13.58
N GLN A 301 24.38 -1.33 -14.43
CA GLN A 301 23.85 -2.67 -14.23
C GLN A 301 24.89 -3.66 -13.73
N ALA A 302 26.16 -3.25 -13.58
CA ALA A 302 27.18 -4.08 -12.98
C ALA A 302 26.78 -4.50 -11.55
N ASP A 303 27.29 -5.63 -11.10
CA ASP A 303 27.07 -6.11 -9.74
C ASP A 303 27.61 -5.09 -8.71
N ARG A 304 26.69 -4.51 -7.93
CA ARG A 304 26.97 -3.51 -6.89
C ARG A 304 25.89 -3.57 -5.81
N PRO A 305 26.11 -2.98 -4.62
CA PRO A 305 25.07 -2.84 -3.63
C PRO A 305 23.86 -2.09 -4.18
N LEU A 306 22.66 -2.68 -4.08
CA LEU A 306 21.40 -2.10 -4.57
C LEU A 306 20.63 -1.28 -3.51
N THR A 307 21.25 -1.02 -2.35
CA THR A 307 20.61 -0.29 -1.23
C THR A 307 20.12 1.09 -1.65
N ASP A 308 20.93 1.82 -2.42
CA ASP A 308 20.60 3.17 -2.85
C ASP A 308 19.51 3.16 -3.93
N ASP A 309 19.51 2.20 -4.85
CA ASP A 309 18.44 2.02 -5.85
C ASP A 309 17.10 1.72 -5.17
N VAL A 310 17.09 0.79 -4.22
CA VAL A 310 15.87 0.42 -3.49
C VAL A 310 15.38 1.61 -2.65
N THR A 311 16.29 2.39 -2.05
CA THR A 311 15.94 3.60 -1.30
C THR A 311 15.35 4.68 -2.21
N ALA A 312 15.94 4.89 -3.39
CA ALA A 312 15.46 5.84 -4.38
C ALA A 312 14.09 5.40 -4.94
N ALA A 313 13.95 4.12 -5.32
CA ALA A 313 12.69 3.53 -5.76
C ALA A 313 11.59 3.67 -4.72
N ALA A 314 11.88 3.35 -3.45
CA ALA A 314 10.96 3.47 -2.33
C ALA A 314 10.44 4.91 -2.15
N ARG A 315 11.30 5.92 -2.30
CA ARG A 315 10.90 7.35 -2.24
C ARG A 315 10.10 7.76 -3.48
N LEU A 316 10.46 7.26 -4.66
CA LEU A 316 9.78 7.60 -5.91
C LEU A 316 8.31 7.19 -5.92
N LEU A 317 7.93 6.14 -5.17
CA LEU A 317 6.54 5.69 -5.07
C LEU A 317 5.56 6.80 -4.66
N ASP A 318 6.01 7.80 -3.87
CA ASP A 318 5.16 8.93 -3.50
C ASP A 318 4.76 9.76 -4.73
N ARG A 319 5.67 9.92 -5.70
CA ARG A 319 5.40 10.64 -6.95
C ARG A 319 4.52 9.83 -7.90
N PHE A 320 4.53 8.51 -7.83
CA PHE A 320 3.64 7.67 -8.64
C PHE A 320 2.16 7.86 -8.27
N THR A 321 1.86 8.36 -7.07
CA THR A 321 0.50 8.75 -6.69
C THR A 321 -0.05 9.92 -7.52
N GLU A 322 0.85 10.71 -8.13
CA GLU A 322 0.50 11.89 -8.93
C GLU A 322 0.23 11.55 -10.40
N ILE A 323 0.62 10.37 -10.86
CA ILE A 323 0.43 9.92 -12.26
C ILE A 323 -1.07 9.95 -12.64
N TRP A 324 -1.94 9.69 -11.66
CA TRP A 324 -3.39 9.75 -11.80
C TRP A 324 -3.96 11.17 -11.80
N ARG A 325 -3.23 12.14 -11.24
CA ARG A 325 -3.68 13.54 -11.08
C ARG A 325 -3.51 14.37 -12.36
N GLY A 326 -2.78 13.86 -13.35
CA GLY A 326 -2.49 14.56 -14.61
C GLY A 326 -3.62 14.60 -15.65
N ASN A 327 -4.81 14.08 -15.36
CA ASN A 327 -5.97 14.12 -16.28
C ASN A 327 -7.07 15.11 -15.84
N GLY A 328 -6.76 16.04 -14.94
CA GLY A 328 -7.73 17.01 -14.43
C GLY A 328 -7.08 18.31 -13.98
N ALA A 329 -6.66 19.14 -14.94
CA ALA A 329 -6.52 20.59 -14.81
C ALA A 329 -6.68 21.22 -16.19
#